data_AF-A0A1J4XZH6-F1
#
_entry.id   AF-A0A1J4XZH6-F1
#
_cell.length_a   1.000
_cell.length_b   1.000
_cell.length_c   1.000
_cell.angle_alpha   90.00
_cell.angle_beta   90.00
_cell.angle_gamma   90.00
#
_symmetry.space_group_name_H-M   'P 1'
#
loop_
_entity.id
_entity.type
_entity.pdbx_description
1 polymer ?
#
loop_
_entity_poly.entity_id
_entity_poly.type
_entity_poly.pdbx_seq_one_letter_code
_entity_poly.pdbx_strand_id
1 'polypeptide(L)'
;MIFRETGLDVSSAQYPPADRRMAVLPCLLLWHSPQINWDGRLLGCCVNTWQDFGNVFSDGLSACMDSERYQHTKKMLQGKAGPRDDIPCVRCPRFAGISKHPLRAQDLLLPL
;
A
#
# COMPACT_ATOMS: atom_id res chain seq x y z
N MET A 1 9.36 13.66 21.80
CA MET A 1 10.68 14.35 21.83
C MET A 1 11.67 13.41 22.51
N ILE A 2 12.51 12.70 21.73
CA ILE A 2 13.43 11.63 22.17
C ILE A 2 14.89 12.08 21.92
N PHE A 3 15.18 13.37 22.01
CA PHE A 3 16.50 13.91 21.64
C PHE A 3 17.57 13.61 22.71
N ARG A 4 17.15 13.46 23.96
CA ARG A 4 18.05 13.55 25.12
C ARG A 4 18.75 12.24 25.49
N GLU A 5 18.31 11.12 24.93
CA GLU A 5 18.73 9.78 25.39
C GLU A 5 19.78 9.14 24.46
N THR A 6 19.75 9.44 23.15
CA THR A 6 20.51 8.66 22.16
C THR A 6 21.62 9.43 21.45
N GLY A 7 21.64 10.76 21.52
CA GLY A 7 22.60 11.59 20.78
C GLY A 7 22.46 11.51 19.25
N LEU A 8 21.36 10.94 18.74
CA LEU A 8 21.08 10.82 17.32
C LEU A 8 20.23 12.01 16.85
N ASP A 9 20.83 12.89 16.04
CA ASP A 9 20.16 14.03 15.38
C ASP A 9 19.32 13.56 14.19
N VAL A 10 18.31 12.73 14.46
CA VAL A 10 17.39 12.19 13.45
C VAL A 10 16.02 12.85 13.46
N SER A 11 15.77 13.77 14.41
CA SER A 11 14.46 14.43 14.55
C SER A 11 14.37 15.78 13.86
N SER A 12 15.48 16.31 13.32
CA SER A 12 15.53 17.61 12.64
C SER A 12 15.39 17.50 11.13
N ALA A 13 15.23 16.30 10.57
CA ALA A 13 15.05 16.10 9.14
C ALA A 13 13.81 16.86 8.66
N GLN A 14 14.01 18.06 8.10
CA GLN A 14 13.04 18.66 7.18
C GLN A 14 12.78 17.61 6.11
N TYR A 15 11.62 16.96 6.19
CA TYR A 15 11.21 15.99 5.21
C TYR A 15 11.12 16.74 3.88
N PRO A 16 11.96 16.43 2.87
CA PRO A 16 11.82 17.04 1.56
C PRO A 16 10.40 16.76 1.04
N PRO A 17 9.84 17.61 0.16
CA PRO A 17 8.54 17.34 -0.44
C PRO A 17 8.53 15.91 -0.96
N ALA A 18 7.49 15.15 -0.59
CA ALA A 18 7.41 13.73 -0.89
C ALA A 18 7.65 13.53 -2.39
N ASP A 19 8.79 12.92 -2.72
CA ASP A 19 9.07 12.55 -4.09
C ASP A 19 7.95 11.61 -4.56
N ARG A 20 7.68 11.59 -5.87
CA ARG A 20 6.61 10.74 -6.41
C ARG A 20 6.78 9.29 -5.95
N ARG A 21 8.04 8.84 -5.84
CA ARG A 21 8.40 7.52 -5.33
C ARG A 21 7.82 7.28 -3.93
N MET A 22 8.10 8.11 -2.93
CA MET A 22 7.57 7.98 -1.57
C MET A 22 6.03 8.06 -1.53
N ALA A 23 5.42 8.82 -2.45
CA ALA A 23 3.96 8.88 -2.54
C ALA A 23 3.35 7.54 -3.00
N VAL A 24 3.95 6.89 -4.00
CA VAL A 24 3.40 5.68 -4.63
C VAL A 24 3.89 4.36 -4.04
N LEU A 25 5.09 4.34 -3.41
CA LEU A 25 5.75 3.13 -2.94
C LEU A 25 4.85 2.21 -2.11
N PRO A 26 4.09 2.69 -1.09
CA PRO A 26 3.20 1.81 -0.33
C PRO A 26 2.15 1.12 -1.20
N CYS A 27 1.60 1.81 -2.19
CA CYS A 27 0.60 1.26 -3.09
C CYS A 27 1.20 0.25 -4.09
N LEU A 28 2.48 0.43 -4.47
CA LEU A 28 3.20 -0.49 -5.36
C LEU A 28 3.48 -1.86 -4.71
N LEU A 29 3.47 -1.94 -3.38
CA LEU A 29 3.64 -3.21 -2.67
C LEU A 29 2.61 -4.26 -3.06
N LEU A 30 1.40 -3.87 -3.50
CA LEU A 30 0.39 -4.82 -3.99
C LEU A 30 0.87 -5.65 -5.21
N TRP A 31 1.85 -5.15 -5.96
CA TRP A 31 2.47 -5.86 -7.09
C TRP A 31 3.73 -6.59 -6.71
N HIS A 32 4.63 -5.94 -5.97
CA HIS A 32 6.00 -6.43 -5.81
C HIS A 32 6.25 -7.18 -4.50
N SER A 33 5.55 -6.82 -3.42
CA SER A 33 5.79 -7.42 -2.09
C SER A 33 4.56 -7.20 -1.20
N PRO A 34 3.47 -7.95 -1.44
CA PRO A 34 2.23 -7.74 -0.71
C PRO A 34 2.39 -8.19 0.74
N GLN A 35 1.99 -7.32 1.67
CA GLN A 35 2.15 -7.60 3.10
C GLN A 35 1.17 -8.67 3.57
N ILE A 36 1.67 -9.64 4.32
CA ILE A 36 0.91 -10.66 5.03
C ILE A 36 1.09 -10.40 6.53
N ASN A 37 0.01 -10.42 7.29
CA ASN A 37 0.05 -10.28 8.74
C ASN A 37 0.46 -11.61 9.41
N TRP A 38 0.84 -11.55 10.69
CA TRP A 38 1.28 -12.72 11.45
C TRP A 38 0.23 -13.85 11.53
N ASP A 39 -1.05 -13.52 11.41
CA ASP A 39 -2.19 -14.45 11.44
C ASP A 39 -2.66 -14.89 10.04
N GLY A 40 -1.87 -14.62 9.01
CA GLY A 40 -2.13 -15.05 7.64
C GLY A 40 -3.01 -14.12 6.84
N ARG A 41 -3.58 -13.07 7.44
CA ARG A 41 -4.38 -12.07 6.70
C ARG A 41 -3.51 -11.36 5.64
N LEU A 42 -3.94 -11.38 4.38
CA LEU A 42 -3.29 -10.64 3.30
C LEU A 42 -3.69 -9.16 3.37
N LEU A 43 -2.79 -8.28 3.80
CA LEU A 43 -3.03 -6.84 3.94
C LEU A 43 -2.77 -6.07 2.63
N GLY A 44 -1.86 -6.57 1.80
CA GLY A 44 -1.53 -6.00 0.48
C GLY A 44 -0.55 -4.81 0.51
N CYS A 45 -0.58 -3.93 1.50
CA CYS A 45 0.41 -2.85 1.67
C CYS A 45 0.73 -2.54 3.13
N CYS A 46 1.88 -1.91 3.37
CA CYS A 46 2.39 -1.57 4.70
C CYS A 46 1.55 -0.55 5.50
N VAL A 47 0.58 0.10 4.86
CA VAL A 47 -0.30 1.10 5.51
C VAL A 47 -1.59 0.47 6.01
N ASN A 48 -2.07 -0.58 5.33
CA ASN A 48 -3.34 -1.20 5.65
C ASN A 48 -3.22 -2.03 6.92
N THR A 49 -3.97 -1.67 7.95
CA THR A 49 -4.01 -2.37 9.24
C THR A 49 -5.44 -2.70 9.69
N TRP A 50 -6.44 -2.34 8.90
CA TRP A 50 -7.85 -2.36 9.29
C TRP A 50 -8.69 -3.40 8.54
N GLN A 51 -8.21 -3.95 7.43
CA GLN A 51 -8.93 -4.96 6.66
C GLN A 51 -7.95 -5.85 5.88
N ASP A 52 -8.43 -6.99 5.37
CA ASP A 52 -7.64 -7.94 4.59
C ASP A 52 -8.27 -8.22 3.21
N PHE A 53 -7.52 -8.96 2.40
CA PHE A 53 -7.90 -9.48 1.09
C PHE A 53 -8.18 -11.00 1.09
N GLY A 54 -8.23 -11.63 2.26
CA GLY A 54 -8.29 -13.08 2.44
C GLY A 54 -7.21 -13.58 3.42
N ASN A 55 -7.18 -14.89 3.68
CA ASN A 55 -6.19 -15.50 4.57
C ASN A 55 -5.33 -16.51 3.81
N VAL A 56 -4.02 -16.27 3.77
CA VAL A 56 -3.07 -17.11 3.01
C VAL A 56 -2.86 -18.49 3.63
N PHE A 57 -3.14 -18.66 4.93
CA PHE A 57 -3.01 -19.95 5.60
C PHE A 57 -4.15 -20.90 5.25
N SER A 58 -5.35 -20.39 4.96
CA SER A 58 -6.49 -21.21 4.51
C SER A 58 -6.58 -21.31 2.99
N ASP A 59 -6.41 -20.19 2.29
CA ASP A 59 -6.77 -20.09 0.87
C ASP A 59 -5.53 -20.16 -0.04
N GLY A 60 -4.35 -19.89 0.52
CA GLY A 60 -3.10 -19.73 -0.23
C GLY A 60 -2.93 -18.35 -0.85
N LEU A 61 -1.67 -17.88 -0.94
CA LEU A 61 -1.36 -16.54 -1.41
C LEU A 61 -1.87 -16.25 -2.83
N SER A 62 -1.70 -17.21 -3.77
CA SER A 62 -2.15 -17.01 -5.15
C SER A 62 -3.66 -16.78 -5.21
N ALA A 63 -4.46 -17.61 -4.53
CA ALA A 63 -5.91 -17.47 -4.53
C ALA A 63 -6.36 -16.12 -3.97
N CYS A 64 -5.75 -15.66 -2.87
CA CYS A 64 -6.04 -14.32 -2.33
C CYS A 64 -5.68 -13.20 -3.32
N MET A 65 -4.53 -13.31 -4.01
CA MET A 65 -4.08 -12.32 -4.99
C MET A 65 -4.88 -12.35 -6.29
N ASP A 66 -5.41 -13.51 -6.67
CA ASP A 66 -6.25 -13.69 -7.86
C ASP A 66 -7.72 -13.37 -7.58
N SER A 67 -8.08 -13.11 -6.32
CA SER A 67 -9.42 -12.70 -5.93
C SER A 67 -9.86 -11.43 -6.65
N GLU A 68 -11.16 -11.35 -6.94
CA GLU A 68 -11.79 -10.22 -7.59
C GLU A 68 -11.47 -8.90 -6.87
N ARG A 69 -11.56 -8.90 -5.53
CA ARG A 69 -11.30 -7.71 -4.70
C ARG A 69 -9.86 -7.22 -4.83
N TYR A 70 -8.89 -8.13 -4.85
CA TYR A 70 -7.48 -7.78 -5.00
C TYR A 70 -7.18 -7.23 -6.40
N GLN A 71 -7.72 -7.87 -7.44
CA GLN A 71 -7.57 -7.44 -8.83
C GLN A 71 -8.28 -6.10 -9.11
N HIS A 72 -9.47 -5.88 -8.54
CA HIS A 72 -10.18 -4.60 -8.60
C HIS A 72 -9.36 -3.51 -7.93
N THR A 73 -8.75 -3.78 -6.78
CA THR A 73 -7.88 -2.82 -6.08
C THR A 73 -6.71 -2.38 -6.96
N LYS A 74 -6.04 -3.31 -7.65
CA LYS A 74 -4.97 -2.99 -8.60
C LYS A 74 -5.45 -2.07 -9.72
N LYS A 75 -6.62 -2.35 -10.31
CA LYS A 75 -7.23 -1.49 -11.34
C LYS A 75 -7.59 -0.11 -10.79
N MET A 76 -8.13 -0.05 -9.58
CA MET A 76 -8.50 1.19 -8.90
C MET A 76 -7.28 2.08 -8.65
N LEU A 77 -6.16 1.52 -8.16
CA LEU A 77 -4.92 2.28 -7.95
C LEU A 77 -4.27 2.76 -9.27
N GLN A 78 -4.55 2.08 -10.39
CA GLN A 78 -4.19 2.52 -11.74
C GLN A 78 -5.20 3.50 -12.36
N GLY A 79 -6.29 3.86 -11.65
CA GLY A 79 -7.34 4.74 -12.16
C GLY A 79 -8.24 4.11 -13.23
N LYS A 80 -8.21 2.78 -13.37
CA LYS A 80 -8.99 2.01 -14.37
C LYS A 80 -10.32 1.48 -13.83
N ALA A 81 -10.58 1.64 -12.54
CA ALA A 81 -11.81 1.24 -11.88
C ALA A 81 -12.16 2.24 -10.77
N GLY A 82 -13.46 2.39 -10.48
CA GLY A 82 -13.95 3.25 -9.41
C GLY A 82 -13.70 2.69 -8.00
N PRO A 83 -13.77 3.55 -6.98
CA PRO A 83 -13.71 3.13 -5.57
C PRO A 83 -14.87 2.20 -5.20
N ARG A 84 -14.60 1.27 -4.27
CA ARG A 84 -15.57 0.30 -3.75
C ARG A 84 -15.42 0.16 -2.24
N ASP A 85 -16.52 0.17 -1.51
CA ASP A 85 -16.52 0.34 -0.05
C ASP A 85 -15.94 -0.85 0.73
N ASP A 86 -15.91 -2.03 0.11
CA ASP A 86 -15.30 -3.25 0.65
C ASP A 86 -13.78 -3.32 0.39
N ILE A 87 -13.17 -2.34 -0.27
CA ILE A 87 -11.72 -2.29 -0.53
C ILE A 87 -11.03 -1.39 0.50
N PRO A 88 -9.97 -1.86 1.20
CA PRO A 88 -9.34 -1.12 2.29
C PRO A 88 -8.82 0.26 1.88
N CYS A 89 -8.40 0.44 0.62
CA CYS A 89 -7.83 1.69 0.16
C CYS A 89 -8.82 2.86 0.21
N VAL A 90 -10.14 2.65 0.15
CA VAL A 90 -11.12 3.76 0.25
C VAL A 90 -11.00 4.51 1.57
N ARG A 91 -10.55 3.84 2.64
CA ARG A 91 -10.29 4.44 3.96
C ARG A 91 -8.84 4.84 4.16
N CYS A 92 -7.97 4.62 3.18
CA CYS A 92 -6.54 4.93 3.28
C CYS A 92 -6.29 6.44 3.07
N PRO A 93 -5.55 7.12 3.96
CA PRO A 93 -5.26 8.55 3.83
C PRO A 93 -4.47 8.89 2.55
N ARG A 94 -3.74 7.91 1.99
CA ARG A 94 -2.97 8.08 0.75
C ARG A 94 -3.83 8.00 -0.51
N PHE A 95 -5.00 7.35 -0.43
CA PHE A 95 -5.80 7.05 -1.60
C PHE A 95 -6.34 8.30 -2.29
N ALA A 96 -6.65 9.37 -1.56
CA ALA A 96 -7.07 10.65 -2.16
C ALA A 96 -6.00 11.27 -3.07
N GLY A 97 -4.71 11.04 -2.78
CA GLY A 97 -3.61 11.47 -3.65
C GLY A 97 -3.47 10.55 -4.87
N ILE A 98 -3.57 9.24 -4.66
CA ILE A 98 -3.51 8.25 -5.74
C ILE A 98 -4.70 8.37 -6.69
N SER A 99 -5.91 8.66 -6.21
CA SER A 99 -7.09 8.81 -7.08
C SER A 99 -6.97 10.02 -7.99
N LYS A 100 -6.36 11.12 -7.52
CA LYS A 100 -6.04 12.31 -8.33
C LYS A 100 -4.86 12.08 -9.27
N HIS A 101 -3.89 11.26 -8.84
CA HIS A 101 -2.69 10.95 -9.60
C HIS A 101 -2.42 9.43 -9.60
N PRO A 102 -3.13 8.66 -10.44
CA PRO A 102 -3.04 7.21 -10.42
C PRO A 102 -1.65 6.67 -10.72
N LEU A 103 -1.43 5.42 -10.31
CA LEU A 103 -0.22 4.68 -10.62
C LEU A 103 -0.08 4.50 -12.13
N ARG A 104 1.07 4.87 -12.65
CA ARG A 104 1.42 4.73 -14.07
C ARG A 104 2.22 3.45 -14.29
N ALA A 105 2.27 3.00 -15.54
CA ALA A 105 3.10 1.85 -15.92
C ALA A 105 4.58 2.02 -15.50
N GLN A 106 5.13 3.23 -15.65
CA GLN A 106 6.50 3.55 -15.21
C GLN A 106 6.71 3.43 -13.69
N ASP A 107 5.66 3.66 -12.89
CA ASP A 107 5.77 3.55 -11.43
C ASP A 107 5.90 2.07 -11.03
N LEU A 108 5.33 1.13 -11.79
CA LEU A 108 5.46 -0.33 -11.60
C LEU A 108 6.83 -0.89 -11.98
N LEU A 109 7.68 -0.08 -12.60
CA LEU A 109 9.06 -0.44 -12.94
C LEU A 109 10.05 0.11 -11.91
N LEU A 110 9.57 0.81 -10.87
CA LEU A 110 10.43 1.30 -9.81
C LEU A 110 11.00 0.11 -9.01
N PRO A 111 12.32 0.05 -8.78
CA PRO A 111 12.88 -0.94 -7.89
C PRO A 111 12.37 -0.68 -6.46
N LEU A 112 11.99 -1.76 -5.76
CA LEU A 112 11.68 -1.71 -4.33
C LEU A 112 12.92 -1.33 -3.53
#